data_AF-A0A853R211-F1
#
_entry.id   AF-A0A853R211-F1
#
_cell.length_a   1.000
_cell.length_b   1.000
_cell.length_c   1.000
_cell.angle_alpha   90.00
_cell.angle_beta   90.00
_cell.angle_gamma   90.00
#
_symmetry.space_group_name_H-M   'P 1'
#
loop_
_entity.id
_entity.type
_entity.pdbx_description
1 polymer ?
#
loop_
_entity_poly.entity_id
_entity_poly.type
_entity_poly.pdbx_seq_one_letter_code
_entity_poly.pdbx_strand_id
1 'polypeptide(L)'
;MLKSEMKKDFYPLKDEMFQMCLSLYAYKTKFKAFPYRFRKATRYFLLEEAIALRALSNEIILHLCKLDEDKSKVSFHAAKKVLVKSKLSASEQNELNLKLKAFRRSINALKTLHRNRYIAHLTEDGYPDLLDLPSFENGYQEVAKLAYETFRFIWGDDVIFSFKVGSQEAIVLFNKELGLSEPQIA
;
A
#
# COMPACT_ATOMS: atom_id res chain seq x y z
N MET A 1 18.17 1.93 7.46
CA MET A 1 18.09 1.94 8.93
C MET A 1 18.17 3.35 9.48
N LEU A 2 17.07 3.86 10.03
CA LEU A 2 17.00 5.18 10.66
C LEU A 2 17.39 5.04 12.13
N LYS A 3 18.27 5.92 12.61
CA LYS A 3 18.57 6.01 14.04
C LYS A 3 17.38 6.61 14.80
N SER A 4 17.29 6.35 16.10
CA SER A 4 16.17 6.79 16.94
C SER A 4 15.93 8.31 16.88
N GLU A 5 17.00 9.10 16.82
CA GLU A 5 16.94 10.55 16.67
C GLU A 5 16.38 11.00 15.31
N MET A 6 16.58 10.22 14.25
CA MET A 6 16.14 10.53 12.89
C MET A 6 14.68 10.11 12.64
N LYS A 7 14.18 9.09 13.36
CA LYS A 7 12.84 8.54 13.16
C LYS A 7 11.72 9.58 13.30
N LYS A 8 11.91 10.59 14.17
CA LYS A 8 10.94 11.67 14.38
C LYS A 8 10.65 12.45 13.10
N ASP A 9 11.67 12.72 12.29
CA ASP A 9 11.52 13.43 11.01
C ASP A 9 10.80 12.59 9.94
N PHE A 10 10.71 11.28 10.16
CA PHE A 10 10.11 10.31 9.24
C PHE A 10 8.83 9.66 9.78
N TYR A 11 8.22 10.18 10.86
CA TYR A 11 6.86 9.76 11.22
C TYR A 11 5.85 9.97 10.10
N PRO A 12 5.90 11.04 9.29
CA PRO A 12 5.04 11.14 8.12
C PRO A 12 5.17 9.97 7.12
N LEU A 13 6.37 9.39 6.96
CA LEU A 13 6.56 8.18 6.15
C LEU A 13 5.91 6.95 6.80
N LYS A 14 6.03 6.81 8.14
CA LYS A 14 5.36 5.75 8.89
C LYS A 14 3.83 5.86 8.82
N ASP A 15 3.31 7.08 8.91
CA ASP A 15 1.89 7.36 8.80
C ASP A 15 1.37 7.04 7.38
N GLU A 16 2.13 7.39 6.35
CA GLU A 16 1.80 7.03 4.97
C GLU A 16 1.75 5.50 4.76
N MET A 17 2.69 4.76 5.35
CA MET A 17 2.65 3.30 5.37
C MET A 17 1.43 2.75 6.13
N PHE A 18 1.04 3.37 7.24
CA PHE A 18 -0.16 3.01 7.98
C PHE A 18 -1.43 3.21 7.13
N GLN A 19 -1.56 4.37 6.47
CA GLN A 19 -2.70 4.66 5.60
C GLN A 19 -2.76 3.70 4.40
N MET A 20 -1.62 3.39 3.79
CA MET A 20 -1.54 2.37 2.74
C MET A 20 -2.06 1.00 3.24
N CYS A 21 -1.59 0.54 4.39
CA CYS A 21 -2.02 -0.72 4.99
C CYS A 21 -3.52 -0.73 5.32
N LEU A 22 -4.04 0.38 5.86
CA LEU A 22 -5.46 0.53 6.16
C LEU A 22 -6.31 0.43 4.89
N SER A 23 -5.94 1.16 3.84
CA SER A 23 -6.64 1.16 2.55
C SER A 23 -6.60 -0.23 1.88
N LEU A 24 -5.44 -0.90 1.92
CA LEU A 24 -5.29 -2.27 1.43
C LEU A 24 -6.17 -3.26 2.21
N TYR A 25 -6.23 -3.13 3.54
CA TYR A 25 -7.05 -3.99 4.38
C TYR A 25 -8.54 -3.80 4.08
N ALA A 26 -9.00 -2.55 4.02
CA ALA A 26 -10.38 -2.21 3.67
C ALA A 26 -10.75 -2.73 2.27
N TYR A 27 -9.85 -2.55 1.30
CA TYR A 27 -10.04 -3.07 -0.06
C TYR A 27 -10.18 -4.59 -0.07
N LYS A 28 -9.21 -5.31 0.52
CA LYS A 28 -9.19 -6.77 0.56
C LYS A 28 -10.45 -7.36 1.20
N THR A 29 -10.83 -6.82 2.36
CA THR A 29 -12.00 -7.31 3.12
C THR A 29 -13.30 -7.04 2.38
N LYS A 30 -13.47 -5.83 1.81
CA LYS A 30 -14.65 -5.47 1.02
C LYS A 30 -14.75 -6.31 -0.25
N PHE A 31 -13.63 -6.49 -0.98
CA PHE A 31 -13.58 -7.31 -2.20
C PHE A 31 -13.95 -8.77 -1.90
N LYS A 32 -13.42 -9.34 -0.81
CA LYS A 32 -13.76 -10.71 -0.38
C LYS A 32 -15.24 -10.88 -0.01
N ALA A 33 -15.84 -9.86 0.60
CA ALA A 33 -17.26 -9.88 0.97
C ALA A 33 -18.21 -9.65 -0.21
N PHE A 34 -17.69 -9.15 -1.33
CA PHE A 34 -18.49 -8.69 -2.47
C PHE A 34 -19.41 -9.79 -3.06
N PRO A 35 -18.97 -11.04 -3.30
CA PRO A 35 -19.85 -12.09 -3.86
C PRO A 35 -21.01 -12.50 -2.94
N TYR A 36 -20.85 -12.34 -1.62
CA TYR A 36 -21.91 -12.59 -0.66
C TYR A 36 -22.91 -11.43 -0.66
N ARG A 37 -22.43 -10.19 -0.66
CA ARG A 37 -23.25 -8.98 -0.74
C ARG A 37 -24.07 -8.94 -2.03
N PHE A 38 -23.47 -9.36 -3.15
CA PHE A 38 -24.14 -9.44 -4.45
C PHE A 38 -25.44 -10.26 -4.41
N ARG A 39 -25.50 -11.31 -3.58
CA ARG A 39 -26.67 -12.19 -3.47
C ARG A 39 -27.77 -11.68 -2.53
N LYS A 40 -27.46 -10.74 -1.65
CA LYS A 40 -28.35 -10.37 -0.53
C LYS A 40 -28.68 -8.88 -0.44
N ALA A 41 -27.97 -8.03 -1.18
CA ALA A 41 -28.13 -6.59 -1.12
C ALA A 41 -28.91 -6.05 -2.31
N THR A 42 -29.37 -4.80 -2.18
CA THR A 42 -30.05 -4.08 -3.27
C THR A 42 -29.05 -3.67 -4.35
N ARG A 43 -29.54 -3.41 -5.56
CA ARG A 43 -28.70 -2.92 -6.67
C ARG A 43 -27.99 -1.60 -6.34
N TYR A 44 -28.66 -0.69 -5.63
CA TYR A 44 -28.08 0.57 -5.20
C TYR A 44 -26.93 0.36 -4.21
N PHE A 45 -27.10 -0.54 -3.23
CA PHE A 45 -26.01 -0.87 -2.31
C PHE A 45 -24.81 -1.49 -3.05
N LEU A 46 -25.05 -2.34 -4.05
CA LEU A 46 -23.95 -2.91 -4.84
C LEU A 46 -23.22 -1.86 -5.69
N LEU A 47 -23.94 -0.87 -6.21
CA LEU A 47 -23.35 0.26 -6.91
C LEU A 47 -22.44 1.08 -5.97
N GLU A 48 -22.92 1.41 -4.78
CA GLU A 48 -22.14 2.11 -3.75
C GLU A 48 -20.88 1.33 -3.35
N GLU A 49 -21.00 0.01 -3.18
CA GLU A 49 -19.86 -0.85 -2.87
C GLU A 49 -18.82 -0.91 -3.98
N ALA A 50 -19.26 -0.97 -5.25
CA ALA A 50 -18.37 -0.93 -6.40
C ALA A 50 -17.63 0.42 -6.50
N ILE A 51 -18.36 1.53 -6.32
CA ILE A 51 -17.77 2.88 -6.26
C ILE A 51 -16.76 2.98 -5.12
N ALA A 52 -17.07 2.45 -3.94
CA ALA A 52 -16.17 2.45 -2.80
C ALA A 52 -14.89 1.63 -3.07
N LEU A 53 -15.00 0.44 -3.67
CA LEU A 53 -13.83 -0.34 -4.06
C LEU A 53 -12.98 0.39 -5.11
N ARG A 54 -13.62 1.07 -6.06
CA ARG A 54 -12.92 1.89 -7.06
C ARG A 54 -12.16 3.04 -6.42
N ALA A 55 -12.80 3.77 -5.49
CA ALA A 55 -12.16 4.84 -4.74
C ALA A 55 -10.97 4.33 -3.91
N LEU A 56 -11.14 3.22 -3.19
CA LEU A 56 -10.07 2.58 -2.43
C LEU A 56 -8.90 2.14 -3.32
N SER A 57 -9.18 1.59 -4.51
CA SER A 57 -8.14 1.25 -5.49
C SER A 57 -7.31 2.48 -5.87
N ASN A 58 -7.96 3.64 -6.10
CA ASN A 58 -7.26 4.88 -6.42
C ASN A 58 -6.41 5.35 -5.24
N GLU A 59 -6.96 5.29 -4.03
CA GLU A 59 -6.28 5.67 -2.78
C GLU A 59 -5.01 4.85 -2.55
N ILE A 60 -5.10 3.52 -2.73
CA ILE A 60 -3.95 2.61 -2.64
C ILE A 60 -2.84 3.05 -3.60
N ILE A 61 -3.19 3.33 -4.85
CA ILE A 61 -2.21 3.77 -5.86
C ILE A 61 -1.59 5.12 -5.49
N LEU A 62 -2.37 6.05 -4.95
CA LEU A 62 -1.87 7.34 -4.50
C LEU A 62 -0.87 7.19 -3.35
N HIS A 63 -1.16 6.35 -2.35
CA HIS A 63 -0.24 6.06 -1.26
C HIS A 63 1.08 5.45 -1.78
N LEU A 64 0.98 4.46 -2.66
CA LEU A 64 2.13 3.83 -3.31
C LEU A 64 2.97 4.86 -4.10
N CYS A 65 2.32 5.78 -4.83
CA CYS A 65 3.01 6.85 -5.56
C CYS A 65 3.75 7.80 -4.61
N LYS A 66 3.14 8.21 -3.50
CA LYS A 66 3.77 9.08 -2.50
C LYS A 66 5.02 8.45 -1.90
N LEU A 67 4.98 7.14 -1.65
CA LEU A 67 6.14 6.38 -1.15
C LEU A 67 7.30 6.33 -2.16
N ASP A 68 7.01 6.37 -3.47
CA ASP A 68 8.01 6.36 -4.56
C ASP A 68 8.50 7.76 -4.99
N GLU A 69 7.87 8.83 -4.53
CA GLU A 69 8.08 10.19 -5.06
C GLU A 69 9.46 10.79 -4.69
N ASP A 70 10.22 11.27 -5.68
CA ASP A 70 11.59 11.76 -5.45
C ASP A 70 11.69 13.08 -4.65
N LYS A 71 10.63 13.90 -4.66
CA LYS A 71 10.59 15.25 -4.06
C LYS A 71 9.76 15.33 -2.76
N SER A 72 9.06 14.26 -2.39
CA SER A 72 8.23 14.23 -1.20
C SER A 72 9.06 14.12 0.08
N LYS A 73 8.53 14.58 1.21
CA LYS A 73 9.08 14.29 2.55
C LYS A 73 8.63 12.93 3.10
N VAL A 74 7.60 12.34 2.49
CA VAL A 74 6.96 11.08 2.94
C VAL A 74 7.37 9.87 2.09
N SER A 75 8.46 9.98 1.32
CA SER A 75 8.89 8.93 0.41
C SER A 75 10.12 8.16 0.88
N PHE A 76 10.30 6.96 0.33
CA PHE A 76 11.51 6.18 0.53
C PHE A 76 12.75 6.87 -0.04
N HIS A 77 12.59 7.70 -1.07
CA HIS A 77 13.68 8.50 -1.64
C HIS A 77 14.15 9.62 -0.71
N ALA A 78 13.23 10.23 0.04
CA ALA A 78 13.56 11.18 1.09
C ALA A 78 14.42 10.52 2.18
N ALA A 79 13.98 9.35 2.66
CA ALA A 79 14.70 8.60 3.66
C ALA A 79 16.09 8.16 3.17
N LYS A 80 16.19 7.64 1.93
CA LYS A 80 17.47 7.29 1.30
C LYS A 80 18.46 8.46 1.30
N LYS A 81 18.03 9.67 0.93
CA LYS A 81 18.91 10.85 0.89
C LYS A 81 19.55 11.14 2.25
N VAL A 82 18.80 10.96 3.34
CA VAL A 82 19.31 11.15 4.69
C VAL A 82 20.22 9.98 5.11
N LEU A 83 19.82 8.75 4.80
CA LEU A 83 20.60 7.56 5.12
C LEU A 83 22.00 7.55 4.46
N VAL A 84 22.08 7.99 3.20
CA VAL A 84 23.37 8.10 2.49
C VAL A 84 24.29 9.11 3.19
N LYS A 85 23.74 10.23 3.69
CA LYS A 85 24.52 11.21 4.47
C LYS A 85 25.00 10.66 5.82
N SER A 86 24.27 9.70 6.40
CA SER A 86 24.66 9.04 7.65
C SER A 86 25.71 7.93 7.49
N LYS A 87 26.37 7.82 6.33
CA LYS A 87 27.46 6.87 6.04
C LYS A 87 27.05 5.38 6.09
N LEU A 88 25.94 5.01 5.43
CA LEU A 88 25.64 3.60 5.15
C LEU A 88 26.83 2.90 4.49
N SER A 89 27.04 1.62 4.81
CA SER A 89 28.03 0.78 4.11
C SER A 89 27.66 0.59 2.64
N ALA A 90 28.64 0.25 1.80
CA ALA A 90 28.40 0.01 0.38
C ALA A 90 27.37 -1.13 0.14
N SER A 91 27.38 -2.15 1.01
CA SER A 91 26.43 -3.27 0.97
C SER A 91 25.00 -2.78 1.25
N GLU A 92 24.80 -2.04 2.35
CA GLU A 92 23.47 -1.52 2.72
C GLU A 92 22.92 -0.54 1.68
N GLN A 93 23.78 0.29 1.09
CA GLN A 93 23.37 1.18 0.01
C GLN A 93 22.92 0.40 -1.23
N ASN A 94 23.64 -0.66 -1.59
CA ASN A 94 23.27 -1.50 -2.72
C ASN A 94 21.92 -2.21 -2.47
N GLU A 95 21.73 -2.78 -1.29
CA GLU A 95 20.47 -3.43 -0.93
C GLU A 95 19.29 -2.46 -0.94
N LEU A 96 19.45 -1.25 -0.37
CA LEU A 96 18.42 -0.22 -0.43
C LEU A 96 18.07 0.16 -1.88
N ASN A 97 19.07 0.29 -2.74
CA ASN A 97 18.86 0.60 -4.16
C ASN A 97 18.08 -0.51 -4.88
N LEU A 98 18.39 -1.78 -4.59
CA LEU A 98 17.69 -2.92 -5.17
C LEU A 98 16.22 -2.94 -4.73
N LYS A 99 15.94 -2.75 -3.44
CA LYS A 99 14.57 -2.69 -2.90
C LYS A 99 13.76 -1.56 -3.52
N LEU A 100 14.32 -0.35 -3.59
CA LEU A 100 13.68 0.80 -4.23
C LEU A 100 13.41 0.55 -5.72
N LYS A 101 14.37 -0.03 -6.45
CA LYS A 101 14.21 -0.35 -7.87
C LYS A 101 13.10 -1.39 -8.09
N ALA A 102 13.05 -2.43 -7.26
CA ALA A 102 12.00 -3.45 -7.32
C ALA A 102 10.61 -2.85 -7.04
N PHE A 103 10.50 -2.05 -5.97
CA PHE A 103 9.28 -1.34 -5.61
C PHE A 103 8.78 -0.42 -6.75
N ARG A 104 9.66 0.45 -7.26
CA ARG A 104 9.35 1.36 -8.37
C ARG A 104 8.91 0.62 -9.63
N ARG A 105 9.57 -0.49 -9.97
CA ARG A 105 9.18 -1.34 -11.12
C ARG A 105 7.76 -1.88 -10.94
N SER A 106 7.45 -2.40 -9.75
CA SER A 106 6.14 -2.96 -9.42
C SER A 106 5.03 -1.90 -9.49
N ILE A 107 5.24 -0.70 -8.91
CA ILE A 107 4.26 0.40 -9.00
C ILE A 107 4.07 0.86 -10.44
N ASN A 108 5.13 0.97 -11.24
CA ASN A 108 5.02 1.39 -12.64
C ASN A 108 4.16 0.43 -13.48
N ALA A 109 4.27 -0.88 -13.22
CA ALA A 109 3.39 -1.87 -13.84
C ALA A 109 1.93 -1.64 -13.43
N LEU A 110 1.67 -1.45 -12.13
CA LEU A 110 0.33 -1.18 -11.60
C LEU A 110 -0.28 0.12 -12.16
N LYS A 111 0.51 1.20 -12.26
CA LYS A 111 0.07 2.48 -12.85
C LYS A 111 -0.32 2.32 -14.32
N THR A 112 0.47 1.55 -15.07
CA THR A 112 0.18 1.27 -16.48
C THR A 112 -1.13 0.51 -16.63
N LEU A 113 -1.31 -0.56 -15.85
CA LEU A 113 -2.56 -1.33 -15.84
C LEU A 113 -3.76 -0.47 -15.47
N HIS A 114 -3.62 0.34 -14.42
CA HIS A 114 -4.69 1.23 -13.97
C HIS A 114 -5.03 2.30 -15.02
N ARG A 115 -4.03 2.93 -15.64
CA ARG A 115 -4.26 3.92 -16.70
C ARG A 115 -4.96 3.29 -17.90
N ASN A 116 -4.50 2.11 -18.34
CA ASN A 116 -5.08 1.43 -19.48
C ASN A 116 -6.54 1.04 -19.21
N ARG A 117 -6.82 0.53 -18.02
CA ARG A 117 -8.15 0.07 -17.64
C ARG A 117 -9.18 1.19 -17.50
N TYR A 118 -8.79 2.33 -16.92
CA TYR A 118 -9.76 3.35 -16.50
C TYR A 118 -9.63 4.72 -17.19
N ILE A 119 -8.51 4.99 -17.85
CA ILE A 119 -8.21 6.30 -18.44
C ILE A 119 -8.14 6.22 -19.97
N ALA A 120 -7.55 5.16 -20.51
CA ALA A 120 -7.33 5.04 -21.96
C ALA A 120 -8.62 4.91 -22.78
N HIS A 121 -9.73 4.49 -22.17
CA HIS A 121 -11.03 4.30 -22.83
C HIS A 121 -11.99 5.50 -22.68
N LEU A 122 -11.58 6.58 -21.98
CA LEU A 122 -12.42 7.77 -21.77
C LEU A 122 -12.65 8.62 -23.04
N THR A 123 -12.08 8.24 -24.18
CA THR A 123 -12.35 8.83 -25.49
C THR A 123 -13.58 8.23 -26.18
N GLU A 124 -14.12 7.13 -25.65
CA GLU A 124 -15.40 6.54 -26.07
C GLU A 124 -16.48 6.93 -25.06
N ASP A 125 -17.74 7.11 -25.49
CA ASP A 125 -18.87 7.66 -24.70
C ASP A 125 -19.33 6.79 -23.50
N GLY A 126 -18.46 5.97 -22.90
CA GLY A 126 -18.75 5.08 -21.79
C GLY A 126 -17.83 5.31 -20.58
N TYR A 127 -18.41 5.28 -19.38
CA TYR A 127 -17.62 5.14 -18.16
C TYR A 127 -17.07 3.71 -18.07
N PRO A 128 -15.81 3.49 -17.62
CA PRO A 128 -15.24 2.14 -17.46
C PRO A 128 -16.11 1.26 -16.55
N ASP A 129 -16.10 -0.06 -16.78
CA ASP A 129 -16.79 -1.00 -15.90
C ASP A 129 -16.31 -0.84 -14.45
N LEU A 130 -17.22 -0.43 -13.56
CA LEU A 130 -16.95 -0.23 -12.13
C LEU A 130 -16.53 -1.51 -11.42
N LEU A 131 -16.84 -2.68 -12.00
CA LEU A 131 -16.53 -3.99 -11.44
C LEU A 131 -15.23 -4.59 -12.00
N ASP A 132 -14.62 -3.98 -13.02
CA ASP A 132 -13.28 -4.39 -13.47
C ASP A 132 -12.24 -3.91 -12.48
N LEU A 133 -12.17 -4.55 -11.31
CA LEU A 133 -11.28 -4.21 -10.20
C LEU A 133 -10.32 -5.39 -9.98
N PRO A 134 -9.01 -5.15 -9.83
CA PRO A 134 -8.07 -6.25 -9.61
C PRO A 134 -8.27 -6.85 -8.22
N SER A 135 -8.28 -8.17 -8.08
CA SER A 135 -8.25 -8.77 -6.74
C SER A 135 -7.00 -8.33 -5.98
N PHE A 136 -7.06 -8.36 -4.64
CA PHE A 136 -5.90 -8.00 -3.82
C PHE A 136 -4.66 -8.82 -4.17
N GLU A 137 -4.82 -10.13 -4.31
CA GLU A 137 -3.76 -11.10 -4.61
C GLU A 137 -3.10 -10.82 -5.97
N ASN A 138 -3.89 -10.50 -6.99
CA ASN A 138 -3.39 -10.31 -8.36
C ASN A 138 -3.04 -8.84 -8.69
N GLY A 139 -3.38 -7.90 -7.81
CA GLY A 139 -3.19 -6.46 -8.05
C GLY A 139 -2.20 -5.79 -7.11
N TYR A 140 -2.32 -6.05 -5.80
CA TYR A 140 -1.67 -5.21 -4.78
C TYR A 140 -0.73 -5.96 -3.84
N GLN A 141 -0.89 -7.29 -3.69
CA GLN A 141 -0.16 -8.03 -2.66
C GLN A 141 1.36 -7.94 -2.82
N GLU A 142 1.88 -8.13 -4.03
CA GLU A 142 3.32 -8.08 -4.28
C GLU A 142 3.90 -6.68 -4.02
N VAL A 143 3.26 -5.63 -4.56
CA VAL A 143 3.72 -4.26 -4.37
C VAL A 143 3.64 -3.83 -2.91
N ALA A 144 2.62 -4.29 -2.17
CA ALA A 144 2.48 -4.04 -0.74
C ALA A 144 3.59 -4.72 0.07
N LYS A 145 3.97 -5.95 -0.27
CA LYS A 145 5.11 -6.65 0.33
C LYS A 145 6.41 -5.88 0.08
N LEU A 146 6.66 -5.48 -1.17
CA LEU A 146 7.85 -4.68 -1.52
C LEU A 146 7.88 -3.34 -0.77
N ALA A 147 6.74 -2.66 -0.64
CA ALA A 147 6.62 -1.43 0.15
C ALA A 147 6.98 -1.68 1.61
N TYR A 148 6.40 -2.73 2.22
CA TYR A 148 6.63 -3.08 3.61
C TYR A 148 8.09 -3.47 3.89
N GLU A 149 8.69 -4.30 3.05
CA GLU A 149 10.09 -4.69 3.17
C GLU A 149 11.04 -3.51 3.01
N THR A 150 10.76 -2.62 2.05
CA THR A 150 11.53 -1.39 1.85
C THR A 150 11.42 -0.49 3.06
N PHE A 151 10.20 -0.31 3.58
CA PHE A 151 9.97 0.44 4.81
C PHE A 151 10.71 -0.17 6.00
N ARG A 152 10.60 -1.48 6.24
CA ARG A 152 11.28 -2.18 7.35
C ARG A 152 12.79 -1.99 7.27
N PHE A 153 13.36 -2.11 6.07
CA PHE A 153 14.79 -1.89 5.85
C PHE A 153 15.22 -0.43 6.13
N ILE A 154 14.40 0.54 5.72
CA ILE A 154 14.63 1.95 5.99
C ILE A 154 14.49 2.23 7.49
N TRP A 155 13.40 1.78 8.11
CA TRP A 155 13.03 2.05 9.50
C TRP A 155 13.99 1.39 10.49
N GLY A 156 14.41 0.16 10.20
CA GLY A 156 15.36 -0.62 10.98
C GLY A 156 14.76 -1.53 12.04
N ASP A 157 13.46 -1.42 12.29
CA ASP A 157 12.73 -2.29 13.21
C ASP A 157 11.51 -2.88 12.50
N ASP A 158 10.97 -3.97 13.03
CA ASP A 158 9.65 -4.45 12.62
C ASP A 158 8.57 -3.55 13.22
N VAL A 159 7.67 -3.06 12.38
CA VAL A 159 6.61 -2.13 12.78
C VAL A 159 5.27 -2.80 12.61
N ILE A 160 4.59 -3.02 13.72
CA ILE A 160 3.24 -3.56 13.73
C ILE A 160 2.27 -2.42 13.39
N PHE A 161 1.64 -2.50 12.23
CA PHE A 161 0.52 -1.65 11.87
C PHE A 161 -0.78 -2.35 12.29
N SER A 162 -1.52 -1.72 13.20
CA SER A 162 -2.72 -2.31 13.76
C SER A 162 -3.82 -1.29 13.97
N PHE A 163 -5.05 -1.78 14.02
CA PHE A 163 -6.23 -0.97 14.30
C PHE A 163 -7.08 -1.66 15.37
N LYS A 164 -7.43 -0.91 16.42
CA LYS A 164 -8.33 -1.37 17.47
C LYS A 164 -9.75 -1.05 17.03
N VAL A 165 -10.57 -2.07 16.78
CA VAL A 165 -11.93 -1.88 16.25
C VAL A 165 -12.84 -1.20 17.28
N GLY A 166 -12.67 -1.55 18.56
CA GLY A 166 -13.43 -1.01 19.67
C GLY A 166 -12.76 -1.32 21.02
N SER A 167 -13.17 -0.65 22.08
CA SER A 167 -12.54 -0.76 23.41
C SER A 167 -12.55 -2.20 23.96
N GLN A 168 -13.57 -2.99 23.61
CA GLN A 168 -13.79 -4.39 23.99
C GLN A 168 -13.60 -5.38 22.82
N GLU A 169 -13.19 -4.91 21.65
CA GLU A 169 -13.14 -5.71 20.43
C GLU A 169 -11.72 -6.14 20.06
N ALA A 170 -11.63 -6.95 19.01
CA ALA A 170 -10.37 -7.46 18.50
C ALA A 170 -9.44 -6.35 17.97
N ILE A 171 -8.14 -6.62 18.02
CA ILE A 171 -7.12 -5.82 17.35
C ILE A 171 -6.87 -6.44 15.99
N VAL A 172 -7.02 -5.65 14.93
CA VAL A 172 -6.67 -6.05 13.57
C VAL A 172 -5.19 -5.76 13.37
N LEU A 173 -4.41 -6.79 13.05
CA LEU A 173 -2.99 -6.67 12.71
C LEU A 173 -2.84 -6.66 11.19
N PHE A 174 -2.66 -5.48 10.59
CA PHE A 174 -2.64 -5.35 9.13
C PHE A 174 -1.54 -6.17 8.48
N ASN A 175 -0.35 -6.22 9.08
CA ASN A 175 0.78 -6.99 8.57
C ASN A 175 0.42 -8.47 8.39
N LYS A 176 -0.33 -9.04 9.34
CA LYS A 176 -0.83 -10.42 9.29
C LYS A 176 -1.95 -10.56 8.27
N GLU A 177 -2.96 -9.71 8.34
CA GLU A 177 -4.14 -9.77 7.46
C GLU A 177 -3.80 -9.59 5.98
N LEU A 178 -2.75 -8.82 5.68
CA LEU A 178 -2.26 -8.56 4.34
C LEU A 178 -1.15 -9.54 3.90
N GLY A 179 -0.63 -10.37 4.81
CA GLY A 179 0.47 -11.29 4.55
C GLY A 179 1.79 -10.58 4.21
N LEU A 180 2.09 -9.49 4.92
CA LEU A 180 3.30 -8.66 4.75
C LEU A 180 4.47 -9.13 5.62
N SER A 181 4.18 -9.85 6.71
CA SER A 181 5.16 -10.49 7.58
C SER A 181 4.70 -11.91 7.88
N GLU A 182 5.65 -12.85 8.04
CA GLU A 182 5.32 -14.12 8.68
C GLU A 182 4.91 -13.85 10.14
N PRO A 183 3.91 -14.57 10.69
CA PRO A 183 3.62 -14.48 12.11
C PRO A 183 4.88 -14.94 12.87
N GLN A 184 5.54 -14.02 13.57
CA GLN A 184 6.44 -14.40 14.65
C GLN A 184 5.56 -14.99 15.74
N ILE A 185 5.41 -16.31 15.70
CA ILE A 185 4.89 -17.09 16.82
C ILE A 185 5.96 -16.98 17.90
N ALA A 186 5.69 -16.17 18.92
CA ALA A 186 6.40 -16.24 20.19
C ALA A 186 5.97 -17.50 20.94
#